data_AF-G0QB19-F1
#
_entry.id   AF-G0QB19-F1
#
_cell.length_a   1.000
_cell.length_b   1.000
_cell.length_c   1.000
_cell.angle_alpha   90.00
_cell.angle_beta   90.00
_cell.angle_gamma   90.00
#
_symmetry.space_group_name_H-M   'P 1'
#
loop_
_entity.id
_entity.type
_entity.pdbx_description
1 polymer ?
#
loop_
_entity_poly.entity_id
_entity_poly.type
_entity_poly.pdbx_seq_one_letter_code
_entity_poly.pdbx_strand_id
1 'polypeptide(L)' 'MVEVLKKSGVRDAAEGVNVGSDFYEALDEEVQRLIHRACERCEDNGRRTVKARDV' A
#
# COMPACT_ATOMS: atom_id res chain seq x y z
N MET A 1 -6.49 1.52 11.53
CA MET A 1 -6.04 1.14 10.18
C MET A 1 -5.32 -0.20 10.30
N VAL A 2 -5.40 -1.06 9.30
CA VAL A 2 -4.91 -2.45 9.35
C VAL A 2 -3.57 -2.51 8.62
N GLU A 3 -2.58 -3.23 9.17
CA GLU A 3 -1.31 -3.51 8.48
C GLU A 3 -1.62 -4.26 7.17
N VAL A 4 -1.21 -3.68 6.03
CA VAL A 4 -1.48 -4.21 4.69
C VAL A 4 -0.28 -4.95 4.11
N LEU A 5 0.91 -4.77 4.69
CA LEU A 5 2.14 -5.38 4.21
C LEU A 5 2.56 -6.63 4.98
N LYS A 6 3.12 -7.58 4.24
CA LYS A 6 3.85 -8.72 4.82
C LYS A 6 5.34 -8.39 4.84
N LYS A 7 5.93 -8.27 6.03
CA LYS A 7 7.36 -7.92 6.20
C LYS A 7 8.32 -8.82 5.43
N SER A 8 8.00 -10.12 5.26
CA SER A 8 8.83 -11.02 4.45
C SER A 8 8.86 -10.61 2.98
N GLY A 9 7.71 -10.28 2.39
CA GLY A 9 7.64 -9.86 0.99
C GLY A 9 8.36 -8.53 0.74
N VAL A 10 8.36 -7.64 1.73
CA VAL A 10 9.14 -6.39 1.67
C VAL A 10 10.65 -6.68 1.66
N ARG A 11 11.12 -7.62 2.48
CA ARG A 11 12.54 -8.03 2.47
C ARG A 11 12.93 -8.73 1.17
N ASP A 12 12.06 -9.59 0.67
CA ASP A 12 12.27 -10.30 -0.58
C ASP A 12 12.34 -9.30 -1.76
N ALA A 13 11.57 -8.21 -1.72
CA ALA A 13 11.60 -7.17 -2.75
C ALA A 13 12.78 -6.19 -2.63
N ALA A 14 13.33 -5.99 -1.43
CA ALA A 14 14.43 -5.06 -1.17
C ALA A 14 15.82 -5.68 -1.43
N GLU A 15 15.91 -6.65 -2.35
CA GLU A 15 17.10 -7.45 -2.63
C GLU A 15 18.41 -6.65 -2.58
N GLY A 16 19.39 -7.16 -1.81
CA GLY A 16 20.72 -6.55 -1.74
C GLY A 16 20.89 -5.45 -0.69
N VAL A 17 19.85 -5.09 0.08
CA VAL A 17 19.97 -4.17 1.22
C VAL A 17 19.23 -4.67 2.47
N ASN A 18 19.72 -4.25 3.64
CA ASN A 18 19.02 -4.48 4.90
C ASN A 18 17.83 -3.52 5.02
N VAL A 19 16.70 -4.03 5.52
CA VAL A 19 15.49 -3.24 5.74
C VAL A 19 15.37 -2.85 7.21
N GLY A 20 15.38 -1.55 7.48
CA GLY A 20 15.18 -0.99 8.83
C GLY A 20 13.78 -1.27 9.37
N SER A 21 13.62 -1.25 10.70
CA SER A 21 12.33 -1.50 11.34
C SER A 21 11.32 -0.37 11.09
N ASP A 22 11.80 0.87 11.04
CA ASP A 22 11.07 2.09 10.72
C ASP A 22 10.55 2.12 9.28
N PHE A 23 11.29 1.52 8.34
CA PHE A 23 10.87 1.44 6.95
C PHE A 23 9.55 0.70 6.76
N TYR A 24 9.30 -0.38 7.52
CA TYR A 24 8.04 -1.13 7.39
C TYR A 24 6.82 -0.29 7.73
N GLU A 25 6.92 0.52 8.79
CA GLU A 25 5.83 1.40 9.24
C GLU A 25 5.59 2.49 8.20
N ALA A 26 6.65 3.18 7.75
CA ALA A 26 6.55 4.22 6.74
C ALA A 26 5.98 3.70 5.41
N LEU A 27 6.41 2.51 4.96
CA LEU A 27 5.91 1.90 3.74
C LEU A 27 4.43 1.47 3.88
N ASP A 28 4.05 0.89 5.01
CA ASP A 28 2.66 0.49 5.26
C ASP A 28 1.72 1.70 5.21
N GLU A 29 2.13 2.81 5.82
CA GLU A 29 1.39 4.07 5.75
C GLU A 29 1.22 4.61 4.32
N GLU A 30 2.28 4.57 3.50
CA GLU A 30 2.17 5.02 2.10
C GLU A 30 1.24 4.13 1.28
N VAL A 31 1.30 2.81 1.48
CA VAL A 31 0.40 1.89 0.79
C VAL A 31 -1.04 2.09 1.24
N GLN A 32 -1.29 2.34 2.53
CA GLN A 32 -2.61 2.70 3.03
C GLN A 32 -3.13 4.00 2.40
N ARG A 33 -2.30 5.05 2.29
CA ARG A 33 -2.65 6.30 1.60
C ARG A 33 -3.02 6.05 0.13
N LEU A 34 -2.24 5.23 -0.56
CA LEU A 34 -2.49 4.87 -1.96
C LEU A 34 -3.84 4.14 -2.12
N ILE A 35 -4.13 3.16 -1.25
CA ILE A 35 -5.40 2.43 -1.24
C ILE A 35 -6.56 3.38 -0.95
N HIS A 36 -6.43 4.28 0.02
CA HIS A 36 -7.46 5.26 0.34
C HIS A 36 -7.81 6.13 -0.87
N ARG A 37 -6.80 6.71 -1.53
CA ARG A 37 -6.98 7.51 -2.73
C ARG A 37 -7.66 6.73 -3.86
N ALA A 38 -7.30 5.46 -4.03
CA ALA A 38 -7.92 4.60 -5.02
C ALA A 38 -9.40 4.31 -4.70
N CYS A 39 -9.74 4.09 -3.43
CA CYS A 39 -11.11 3.96 -2.99
C CYS A 39 -11.91 5.25 -3.22
N GLU A 40 -11.39 6.41 -2.84
CA GLU A 40 -12.03 7.71 -3.09
C GLU A 40 -12.31 7.91 -4.57
N ARG A 41 -11.31 7.72 -5.44
CA ARG A 41 -11.50 7.80 -6.90
C ARG A 41 -12.54 6.81 -7.41
N CYS A 42 -12.61 5.61 -6.86
CA CYS A 42 -13.62 4.63 -7.22
C CYS A 42 -15.03 5.14 -6.87
N GLU A 43 -15.20 5.67 -5.66
CA GLU A 43 -16.48 6.20 -5.16
C GLU A 43 -16.91 7.46 -5.90
N ASP A 44 -16.01 8.39 -6.16
CA ASP A 44 -16.26 9.62 -6.94
C ASP A 44 -16.75 9.31 -8.36
N ASN A 45 -16.33 8.17 -8.92
CA ASN A 45 -16.77 7.68 -10.22
C ASN A 45 -18.03 6.81 -10.14
N GLY A 46 -18.73 6.79 -9.00
CA GLY A 46 -19.98 6.03 -8.79
C GLY A 46 -19.79 4.51 -8.84
N ARG A 47 -18.59 4.00 -8.61
CA ARG A 47 -18.27 2.56 -8.66
C ARG A 47 -18.08 1.98 -7.26
N ARG A 48 -18.29 0.66 -7.15
CA ARG A 48 -18.07 -0.13 -5.91
C ARG A 48 -16.96 -1.18 -6.06
N THR A 49 -16.14 -1.05 -7.10
CA THR A 49 -15.03 -1.96 -7.40
C THR A 49 -13.83 -1.14 -7.82
N VAL A 50 -12.80 -1.13 -6.96
CA VAL A 50 -11.49 -0.53 -7.24
C VAL A 50 -10.84 -1.28 -8.40
N LYS A 51 -10.26 -0.54 -9.34
CA LYS A 51 -9.60 -1.07 -10.53
C LYS A 51 -8.19 -0.51 -10.65
N ALA A 52 -7.39 -1.08 -11.55
CA ALA A 52 -6.03 -0.62 -11.82
C ALA A 52 -5.90 0.89 -12.11
N ARG A 53 -6.94 1.52 -12.70
CA ARG A 53 -6.99 2.97 -12.98
C ARG A 53 -7.20 3.88 -11.76
N ASP A 54 -7.53 3.28 -10.63
CA ASP A 54 -7.81 3.99 -9.38
C ASP A 54 -6.55 4.17 -8.53
N VAL A 55 -5.59 3.27 -8.68
CA VAL A 55 -4.23 3.36 -8.13
C VAL A 55 -3.50 4.54 -8.79
#